data_AF-A0A9X4EJ44-F1
#
_entry.id   AF-A0A9X4EJ44-F1
#
_cell.length_a   1.000
_cell.length_b   1.000
_cell.length_c   1.000
_cell.angle_alpha   90.00
_cell.angle_beta   90.00
_cell.angle_gamma   90.00
#
_symmetry.space_group_name_H-M   'P 1'
#
loop_
_entity.id
_entity.type
_entity.pdbx_description
1 polymer ?
#
loop_
_entity_poly.entity_id
_entity_poly.type
_entity_poly.pdbx_seq_one_letter_code
_entity_poly.pdbx_strand_id
1 'polypeptide(L)'
;MDTATRICVGQFVGSHGVRGRVKVKSYTAVPESLFAYGALTDESGARTFALAMTGMGKDHFLAELQGVRDRDAADALKGTRLFINRDQLPAPEDEDEFYHADLIGLVSTTADGEPFGEIKAIYDFGGGDMLEIAHAASGKTITIPFSRATVPVVDVKAGIVTVEPPAGLFEKVRPTPEELAEMEGGPAADEAVAADASEADEVTGDEEAEA
;
A
#
# COMPACT_ATOMS: atom_id res chain seq x y z
N MET A 1 -1.76 1.39 18.27
CA MET A 1 -2.32 0.26 17.51
C MET A 1 -2.41 0.73 16.09
N ASP A 2 -1.45 0.32 15.28
CA ASP A 2 -1.16 0.89 13.98
C ASP A 2 -2.28 0.52 13.00
N THR A 3 -2.93 1.52 12.42
CA THR A 3 -4.01 1.39 11.41
C THR A 3 -3.41 1.06 10.04
N ALA A 4 -2.50 0.09 10.01
CA ALA A 4 -1.73 -0.28 8.84
C ALA A 4 -2.54 -1.17 7.88
N THR A 5 -2.92 -0.59 6.75
CA THR A 5 -3.20 -1.24 5.46
C THR A 5 -4.14 -2.45 5.49
N ARG A 6 -5.42 -2.23 5.86
CA ARG A 6 -6.49 -3.22 5.68
C ARG A 6 -6.96 -3.27 4.23
N ILE A 7 -6.98 -4.46 3.63
CA ILE A 7 -7.38 -4.66 2.24
C ILE A 7 -8.80 -5.22 2.21
N CYS A 8 -9.69 -4.55 1.47
CA CYS A 8 -11.06 -5.03 1.25
C CYS A 8 -11.03 -6.19 0.26
N VAL A 9 -11.42 -7.38 0.72
CA VAL A 9 -11.39 -8.62 -0.08
C VAL A 9 -12.78 -9.09 -0.50
N GLY A 10 -13.85 -8.58 0.13
CA GLY A 10 -15.20 -8.97 -0.24
C GLY A 10 -16.29 -8.21 0.51
N GLN A 11 -17.54 -8.61 0.27
CA GLN A 11 -18.71 -8.01 0.92
C GLN A 11 -19.85 -9.03 1.06
N PHE A 12 -20.57 -8.97 2.18
CA PHE A 12 -21.84 -9.69 2.31
C PHE A 12 -22.94 -8.99 1.49
N VAL A 13 -23.56 -9.70 0.55
CA VAL A 13 -24.61 -9.15 -0.32
C VAL A 13 -26.03 -9.51 0.14
N GLY A 14 -26.16 -10.45 1.09
CA GLY A 14 -27.44 -10.76 1.75
C GLY A 14 -27.48 -12.18 2.29
N SER A 15 -28.65 -12.63 2.76
CA SER A 15 -28.86 -14.00 3.21
C SER A 15 -29.21 -14.98 2.08
N HIS A 16 -29.04 -16.26 2.35
CA HIS A 16 -29.48 -17.37 1.52
C HIS A 16 -30.24 -18.43 2.33
N GLY A 17 -31.54 -18.57 2.04
CA GLY A 17 -32.41 -19.53 2.72
C GLY A 17 -32.71 -19.14 4.18
N VAL A 18 -33.06 -20.14 5.00
CA VAL A 18 -33.46 -19.96 6.40
C VAL A 18 -32.44 -20.49 7.41
N ARG A 19 -31.36 -21.15 6.93
CA ARG A 19 -30.33 -21.78 7.76
C ARG A 19 -29.17 -20.83 8.14
N GLY A 20 -29.36 -19.52 8.03
CA GLY A 20 -28.31 -18.54 8.33
C GLY A 20 -27.13 -18.50 7.36
N ARG A 21 -27.24 -19.11 6.18
CA ARG A 21 -26.23 -18.97 5.13
C ARG A 21 -26.22 -17.54 4.59
N VAL A 22 -25.04 -17.03 4.30
CA VAL A 22 -24.86 -15.70 3.71
C VAL A 22 -24.39 -15.82 2.27
N LYS A 23 -24.65 -14.77 1.50
CA LYS A 23 -24.10 -14.54 0.17
C LYS A 23 -22.93 -13.59 0.29
N VAL A 24 -21.80 -13.98 -0.26
CA VAL A 24 -20.56 -13.21 -0.23
C VAL A 24 -20.12 -12.94 -1.65
N LYS A 25 -19.85 -11.68 -1.95
CA LYS A 25 -19.18 -11.28 -3.20
C LYS A 25 -17.69 -11.13 -2.92
N SER A 26 -16.86 -11.82 -3.69
CA SER A 26 -15.41 -11.64 -3.62
C SER A 26 -14.97 -10.49 -4.52
N TYR A 27 -13.94 -9.76 -4.07
CA TYR A 27 -13.21 -8.76 -4.85
C TYR A 27 -11.77 -9.20 -5.15
N THR A 28 -11.42 -10.43 -4.80
CA THR A 28 -10.09 -11.01 -5.06
C THR A 28 -9.97 -11.46 -6.52
N ALA A 29 -8.75 -11.43 -7.06
CA ALA A 29 -8.45 -11.89 -8.43
C ALA A 29 -8.85 -13.36 -8.64
N VAL A 30 -8.55 -14.22 -7.66
CA VAL A 30 -9.07 -15.59 -7.56
C VAL A 30 -10.19 -15.60 -6.53
N PRO A 31 -11.47 -15.75 -6.93
CA PRO A 31 -12.59 -15.55 -6.03
C PRO A 31 -12.67 -16.56 -4.87
N GLU A 32 -12.12 -17.77 -5.06
CA GLU A 32 -12.07 -18.83 -4.05
C GLU A 32 -11.05 -18.55 -2.93
N SER A 33 -10.01 -17.77 -3.21
CA SER A 33 -8.98 -17.41 -2.23
C SER A 33 -9.55 -16.64 -1.03
N LEU A 34 -10.73 -16.02 -1.17
CA LEU A 34 -11.44 -15.37 -0.07
C LEU A 34 -11.62 -16.30 1.14
N PHE A 35 -11.84 -17.59 0.91
CA PHE A 35 -12.04 -18.60 1.96
C PHE A 35 -10.72 -19.15 2.52
N ALA A 36 -9.61 -18.97 1.80
CA ALA A 36 -8.30 -19.43 2.21
C ALA A 36 -7.65 -18.48 3.24
N TYR A 37 -7.99 -17.18 3.23
CA TYR A 37 -7.48 -16.20 4.20
C TYR A 37 -7.96 -16.43 5.64
N GLY A 38 -8.96 -17.28 5.87
CA GLY A 38 -9.45 -17.62 7.19
C GLY A 38 -10.35 -16.54 7.81
N ALA A 39 -9.84 -15.85 8.83
CA ALA A 39 -10.63 -14.97 9.69
C ALA A 39 -10.65 -13.53 9.16
N LEU A 40 -11.73 -13.16 8.45
CA LEU A 40 -11.91 -11.82 7.88
C LEU A 40 -12.47 -10.85 8.92
N THR A 41 -12.18 -9.56 8.83
CA THR A 41 -12.72 -8.54 9.72
C THR A 41 -13.70 -7.60 9.04
N ASP A 42 -14.52 -6.89 9.81
CA ASP A 42 -15.26 -5.73 9.31
C ASP A 42 -14.34 -4.51 9.11
N GLU A 43 -14.90 -3.43 8.58
CA GLU A 43 -14.20 -2.15 8.34
C GLU A 43 -13.58 -1.59 9.63
N SER A 44 -14.30 -1.70 10.75
CA SER A 44 -13.80 -1.25 12.06
C SER A 44 -12.73 -2.17 12.64
N GLY A 45 -12.66 -3.43 12.20
CA GLY A 45 -11.79 -4.45 12.77
C GLY A 45 -12.25 -4.95 14.14
N ALA A 46 -13.45 -4.56 14.58
CA ALA A 46 -14.03 -4.97 15.85
C ALA A 46 -14.72 -6.33 15.77
N ARG A 47 -15.13 -6.75 14.57
CA ARG A 47 -15.82 -8.01 14.32
C ARG A 47 -14.99 -8.87 13.39
N THR A 48 -14.81 -10.13 13.80
CA THR A 48 -14.12 -11.15 13.01
C THR A 48 -15.12 -12.21 12.55
N PHE A 49 -14.98 -12.64 11.31
CA PHE A 49 -15.85 -13.56 10.61
C PHE A 49 -15.00 -14.70 10.02
N ALA A 50 -15.22 -15.92 10.51
CA ALA A 50 -14.71 -17.12 9.85
C ALA A 50 -15.78 -17.63 8.88
N LEU A 51 -15.45 -17.68 7.59
CA LEU A 51 -16.37 -18.13 6.55
C LEU A 51 -16.03 -19.54 6.13
N ALA A 52 -17.03 -20.42 6.12
CA ALA A 52 -16.94 -21.74 5.52
C ALA A 52 -17.73 -21.75 4.20
N MET A 53 -17.06 -22.00 3.08
CA MET A 53 -17.74 -22.11 1.79
C MET A 53 -18.67 -23.34 1.79
N THR A 54 -19.93 -23.13 1.42
CA THR A 54 -20.95 -24.19 1.32
C THR A 54 -21.52 -24.35 -0.08
N GLY A 55 -21.19 -23.44 -0.99
CA GLY A 55 -21.56 -23.52 -2.40
C GLY A 55 -21.25 -22.24 -3.16
N MET A 56 -21.48 -22.28 -4.47
CA MET A 56 -21.28 -21.16 -5.37
C MET A 56 -22.59 -20.84 -6.08
N GLY A 57 -22.93 -19.56 -6.12
CA GLY A 57 -23.98 -18.98 -6.96
C GLY A 57 -23.38 -18.33 -8.20
N LYS A 58 -24.23 -17.71 -9.03
CA LYS A 58 -23.79 -17.16 -10.33
C LYS A 58 -22.74 -16.04 -10.23
N ASP A 59 -22.89 -15.17 -9.23
CA ASP A 59 -22.02 -13.98 -9.01
C ASP A 59 -21.64 -13.81 -7.53
N HIS A 60 -21.83 -14.85 -6.71
CA HIS A 60 -21.60 -14.81 -5.28
C HIS A 60 -21.34 -16.21 -4.73
N PHE A 61 -20.64 -16.30 -3.62
CA PHE A 61 -20.47 -17.52 -2.87
C PHE A 61 -21.52 -17.64 -1.78
N LEU A 62 -21.85 -18.87 -1.42
CA LEU A 62 -22.62 -19.19 -0.24
C LEU A 62 -21.67 -19.61 0.86
N ALA A 63 -21.72 -18.91 1.99
CA ALA A 63 -20.89 -19.18 3.13
C ALA A 63 -21.73 -19.38 4.39
N GLU A 64 -21.22 -20.20 5.30
CA GLU A 64 -21.70 -20.29 6.68
C GLU A 64 -20.72 -19.57 7.59
N LEU A 65 -21.26 -18.85 8.58
CA LEU A 65 -20.48 -18.23 9.64
C LEU A 65 -20.76 -18.93 10.96
N GLN A 66 -19.72 -19.05 11.78
CA GLN A 66 -19.92 -19.41 13.17
C GLN A 66 -20.69 -18.31 13.89
N GLY A 67 -21.81 -18.69 14.52
CA GLY A 67 -22.69 -17.77 15.26
C GLY A 67 -23.89 -17.23 14.47
N VAL A 68 -23.96 -17.44 13.15
CA VAL A 68 -25.11 -17.04 12.32
C VAL A 68 -25.90 -18.29 11.94
N ARG A 69 -27.06 -18.49 12.59
CA ARG A 69 -27.87 -19.72 12.42
C ARG A 69 -29.26 -19.49 11.84
N ASP A 70 -29.69 -18.24 11.77
CA ASP A 70 -30.99 -17.84 11.26
C ASP A 70 -30.85 -16.77 10.17
N ARG A 71 -31.94 -16.58 9.43
CA ARG A 71 -31.99 -15.63 8.32
C ARG A 71 -31.80 -14.19 8.79
N ASP A 72 -32.35 -13.82 9.93
CA ASP A 72 -32.34 -12.44 10.42
C ASP A 72 -30.92 -12.00 10.78
N ALA A 73 -30.14 -12.86 11.43
CA ALA A 73 -28.73 -12.64 11.70
C ALA A 73 -27.90 -12.56 10.41
N ALA A 74 -28.22 -13.36 9.40
CA ALA A 74 -27.55 -13.29 8.10
C ALA A 74 -27.90 -11.99 7.32
N ASP A 75 -29.17 -11.56 7.37
CA ASP A 75 -29.61 -10.31 6.74
C ASP A 75 -29.04 -9.07 7.48
N ALA A 76 -28.81 -9.15 8.79
CA ALA A 76 -28.14 -8.09 9.57
C ALA A 76 -26.68 -7.83 9.13
N LEU A 77 -26.02 -8.82 8.51
CA LEU A 77 -24.66 -8.68 7.98
C LEU A 77 -24.63 -8.08 6.58
N LYS A 78 -25.78 -7.97 5.90
CA LYS A 78 -25.86 -7.45 4.53
C LYS A 78 -25.24 -6.05 4.43
N GLY A 79 -24.37 -5.88 3.45
CA GLY A 79 -23.64 -4.64 3.20
C GLY A 79 -22.31 -4.53 3.95
N THR A 80 -22.07 -5.39 4.94
CA THR A 80 -20.79 -5.39 5.68
C THR A 80 -19.66 -5.82 4.75
N ARG A 81 -18.64 -4.97 4.67
CA ARG A 81 -17.41 -5.19 3.91
C ARG A 81 -16.43 -6.02 4.73
N LEU A 82 -15.71 -6.89 4.04
CA LEU A 82 -14.78 -7.85 4.60
C LEU A 82 -13.36 -7.42 4.28
N PHE A 83 -12.55 -7.32 5.31
CA PHE A 83 -11.16 -6.87 5.25
C PHE A 83 -10.23 -7.94 5.81
N ILE A 84 -8.99 -7.91 5.34
CA ILE A 84 -7.87 -8.62 5.97
C ILE A 84 -6.77 -7.63 6.30
N ASN A 85 -5.98 -7.96 7.32
CA ASN A 85 -4.69 -7.30 7.52
C ASN A 85 -3.70 -7.85 6.50
N ARG A 86 -2.79 -6.99 6.03
CA ARG A 86 -1.73 -7.37 5.09
C ARG A 86 -0.91 -8.56 5.58
N ASP A 87 -0.70 -8.67 6.89
CA ASP A 87 0.05 -9.77 7.52
C ASP A 87 -0.65 -11.15 7.42
N GLN A 88 -1.91 -11.20 6.97
CA GLN A 88 -2.67 -12.44 6.78
C GLN A 88 -2.78 -12.88 5.31
N LEU A 89 -2.18 -12.13 4.38
CA LEU A 89 -1.94 -12.66 3.04
C LEU A 89 -0.99 -13.86 3.19
N PRO A 90 -1.28 -15.02 2.56
CA PRO A 90 -0.31 -16.09 2.50
C PRO A 90 0.97 -15.52 1.90
N ALA A 91 2.12 -15.88 2.48
CA ALA A 91 3.38 -15.53 1.88
C ALA A 91 3.36 -16.06 0.43
N PRO A 92 3.81 -15.26 -0.56
CA PRO A 92 3.99 -15.76 -1.92
C PRO A 92 4.80 -17.06 -1.85
N GLU A 93 4.32 -18.12 -2.53
CA GLU A 93 4.96 -19.44 -2.46
C GLU A 93 6.31 -19.45 -3.20
N ASP A 94 6.52 -18.46 -4.08
CA ASP A 94 7.73 -18.23 -4.85
C ASP A 94 8.36 -16.85 -4.53
N GLU A 95 9.69 -16.79 -4.46
CA GLU A 95 10.47 -15.55 -4.26
C GLU A 95 10.28 -14.51 -5.37
N ASP A 96 9.60 -14.89 -6.46
CA ASP A 96 9.29 -14.06 -7.63
C ASP A 96 7.81 -13.62 -7.70
N GLU A 97 6.97 -14.00 -6.72
CA GLU A 97 5.58 -13.54 -6.64
C GLU A 97 5.45 -12.32 -5.73
N PHE A 98 4.96 -11.21 -6.28
CA PHE A 98 4.82 -9.93 -5.57
C PHE A 98 3.37 -9.45 -5.63
N TYR A 99 2.82 -9.00 -4.50
CA TYR A 99 1.53 -8.31 -4.53
C TYR A 99 1.70 -6.94 -5.18
N HIS A 100 0.78 -6.55 -6.07
CA HIS A 100 0.81 -5.22 -6.68
C HIS A 100 0.85 -4.09 -5.63
N ALA A 101 0.18 -4.29 -4.50
CA ALA A 101 0.18 -3.35 -3.38
C ALA A 101 1.53 -3.20 -2.68
N ASP A 102 2.44 -4.16 -2.85
CA ASP A 102 3.78 -4.13 -2.28
C ASP A 102 4.76 -3.38 -3.19
N LEU A 103 4.46 -3.35 -4.49
CA LEU A 103 5.30 -2.74 -5.52
C LEU A 103 5.01 -1.25 -5.70
N ILE A 104 3.76 -0.81 -5.48
CA ILE A 104 3.39 0.60 -5.59
C ILE A 104 4.08 1.40 -4.47
N GLY A 105 4.78 2.47 -4.86
CA GLY A 105 5.56 3.33 -3.96
C GLY A 105 7.02 2.91 -3.78
N LEU A 106 7.48 1.82 -4.40
CA LEU A 106 8.90 1.44 -4.37
C LEU A 106 9.73 2.40 -5.24
N VAL A 107 10.97 2.65 -4.78
CA VAL A 107 11.96 3.43 -5.52
C VAL A 107 12.59 2.54 -6.58
N SER A 108 12.48 2.96 -7.83
CA SER A 108 13.12 2.30 -8.97
C SER A 108 14.50 2.88 -9.25
N THR A 109 15.47 1.98 -9.47
CA THR A 109 16.88 2.29 -9.75
C THR A 109 17.36 1.51 -10.98
N THR A 110 18.34 2.02 -11.70
CA THR A 110 18.96 1.26 -12.81
C THR A 110 19.94 0.22 -12.28
N ALA A 111 20.42 -0.69 -13.14
CA ALA A 111 21.47 -1.65 -12.79
C ALA A 111 22.79 -0.97 -12.33
N ASP A 112 23.01 0.27 -12.75
CA ASP A 112 24.15 1.10 -12.34
C ASP A 112 23.93 1.80 -10.98
N GLY A 113 22.76 1.60 -10.36
CA GLY A 113 22.38 2.22 -9.09
C GLY A 113 21.88 3.67 -9.24
N GLU A 114 21.65 4.16 -10.46
CA GLU A 114 21.12 5.50 -10.67
C GLU A 114 19.61 5.53 -10.36
N PRO A 115 19.09 6.58 -9.70
CA PRO A 115 17.66 6.72 -9.44
C PRO A 115 16.91 6.85 -10.76
N PHE A 116 15.97 5.96 -10.99
CA PHE A 116 15.14 5.95 -12.20
C PHE A 116 13.78 6.61 -11.95
N GLY A 117 13.17 6.39 -10.79
CA GLY A 117 11.84 6.90 -10.50
C GLY A 117 11.12 6.20 -9.36
N GLU A 118 9.81 6.34 -9.29
CA GLU A 118 8.93 5.70 -8.30
C GLU A 118 7.79 4.96 -9.00
N ILE A 119 7.46 3.74 -8.55
CA ILE A 119 6.29 3.01 -9.07
C ILE A 119 5.00 3.70 -8.61
N LYS A 120 4.20 4.18 -9.57
CA LYS A 120 2.90 4.83 -9.31
C LYS A 120 1.73 3.87 -9.36
N ALA A 121 1.73 2.96 -10.33
CA ALA A 121 0.62 2.06 -10.56
C ALA A 121 1.08 0.78 -11.26
N ILE A 122 0.24 -0.25 -11.18
CA ILE A 122 0.44 -1.49 -11.92
C ILE A 122 -0.87 -1.81 -12.64
N TYR A 123 -0.74 -2.16 -13.91
CA TYR A 123 -1.86 -2.48 -14.79
C TYR A 123 -1.71 -3.91 -15.31
N ASP A 124 -2.77 -4.70 -15.19
CA ASP A 124 -2.90 -5.98 -15.88
C ASP A 124 -3.98 -5.84 -16.96
N PHE A 125 -3.56 -5.89 -18.23
CA PHE A 125 -4.45 -5.84 -19.40
C PHE A 125 -4.76 -7.23 -19.97
N GLY A 126 -4.49 -8.31 -19.22
CA GLY A 126 -4.71 -9.70 -19.64
C GLY A 126 -3.58 -10.27 -20.51
N GLY A 127 -2.45 -9.57 -20.59
CA GLY A 127 -1.24 -9.97 -21.34
C GLY A 127 0.04 -9.99 -20.50
N GLY A 128 -0.07 -9.80 -19.19
CA GLY A 128 1.04 -9.60 -18.27
C GLY A 128 0.95 -8.25 -17.55
N ASP A 129 1.64 -8.17 -16.42
CA ASP A 129 1.69 -6.97 -15.59
C ASP A 129 2.54 -5.87 -16.23
N MET A 130 2.07 -4.63 -16.12
CA MET A 130 2.74 -3.42 -16.61
C MET A 130 2.93 -2.44 -15.44
N LEU A 131 4.17 -2.08 -15.14
CA LEU A 131 4.50 -1.08 -14.13
C LEU A 131 4.47 0.32 -14.73
N GLU A 132 3.74 1.24 -14.10
CA GLU A 132 3.85 2.67 -14.35
C GLU A 132 4.83 3.29 -13.36
N ILE A 133 5.88 3.92 -13.89
CA ILE A 133 6.96 4.55 -13.12
C ILE A 133 6.99 6.04 -13.43
N ALA A 134 6.95 6.88 -12.40
CA ALA A 134 7.21 8.31 -12.53
C ALA A 134 8.72 8.55 -12.54
N HIS A 135 9.27 9.02 -13.66
CA HIS A 135 10.70 9.25 -13.83
C HIS A 135 11.21 10.37 -12.93
N ALA A 136 12.26 10.10 -12.14
CA ALA A 136 12.77 11.03 -11.14
C ALA A 136 13.19 12.38 -11.76
N ALA A 137 13.88 12.37 -12.90
CA ALA A 137 14.42 13.60 -13.50
C ALA A 137 13.45 14.35 -14.42
N SER A 138 12.31 13.77 -14.82
CA SER A 138 11.43 14.43 -15.81
C SER A 138 9.97 14.53 -15.37
N GLY A 139 9.58 13.82 -14.29
CA GLY A 139 8.21 13.72 -13.81
C GLY A 139 7.26 13.01 -14.78
N LYS A 140 7.71 12.60 -15.97
CA LYS A 140 6.91 11.84 -16.93
C LYS A 140 6.69 10.43 -16.39
N THR A 141 5.48 9.91 -16.60
CA THR A 141 5.20 8.50 -16.32
C THR A 141 5.59 7.63 -17.52
N ILE A 142 6.20 6.49 -17.24
CA ILE A 142 6.58 5.49 -18.24
C ILE A 142 5.98 4.16 -17.82
N THR A 143 5.45 3.43 -18.78
CA THR A 143 4.92 2.10 -18.55
C THR A 143 5.88 1.05 -19.11
N ILE A 144 6.35 0.14 -18.26
CA ILE A 144 7.23 -0.97 -18.63
C ILE A 144 6.63 -2.33 -18.26
N PRO A 145 6.92 -3.41 -19.01
CA PRO A 145 6.45 -4.73 -18.63
C PRO A 145 7.16 -5.23 -17.36
N PHE A 146 6.39 -5.79 -16.42
CA PHE A 146 6.91 -6.45 -15.23
C PHE A 146 7.40 -7.85 -15.61
N SER A 147 8.61 -7.92 -16.15
CA SER A 147 9.26 -9.16 -16.58
C SER A 147 10.70 -9.18 -16.10
N ARG A 148 11.31 -10.37 -15.94
CA ARG A 148 12.72 -10.48 -15.54
C ARG A 148 13.70 -9.73 -16.46
N ALA A 149 13.31 -9.48 -17.71
CA ALA A 149 14.12 -8.74 -18.67
C ALA A 149 14.15 -7.22 -18.39
N THR A 150 13.12 -6.69 -17.72
CA THR A 150 12.98 -5.25 -17.47
C THR A 150 13.01 -4.92 -15.98
N VAL A 151 12.70 -5.89 -15.13
CA VAL A 151 12.73 -5.79 -13.68
C VAL A 151 13.44 -7.03 -13.13
N PRO A 152 14.78 -7.08 -13.20
CA PRO A 152 15.56 -8.26 -12.81
C PRO A 152 15.58 -8.50 -11.30
N VAL A 153 15.48 -7.45 -10.48
CA VAL A 153 15.60 -7.52 -9.01
C VAL A 153 14.52 -6.67 -8.36
N VAL A 154 13.82 -7.25 -7.40
CA VAL A 154 12.82 -6.58 -6.56
C VAL A 154 13.18 -6.83 -5.10
N ASP A 155 13.49 -5.78 -4.35
CA ASP A 155 13.71 -5.84 -2.91
C ASP A 155 12.63 -5.03 -2.19
N VAL A 156 11.53 -5.71 -1.87
CA VAL A 156 10.39 -5.13 -1.15
C VAL A 156 10.78 -4.70 0.27
N LYS A 157 11.76 -5.38 0.91
CA LYS A 157 12.20 -5.04 2.28
C LYS A 157 13.01 -3.75 2.29
N ALA A 158 13.88 -3.58 1.29
CA ALA A 158 14.66 -2.36 1.12
C ALA A 158 13.84 -1.21 0.52
N GLY A 159 12.66 -1.49 -0.04
CA GLY A 159 11.85 -0.48 -0.72
C GLY A 159 12.35 -0.16 -2.13
N ILE A 160 13.17 -1.03 -2.73
CA ILE A 160 13.94 -0.76 -3.96
C ILE A 160 13.61 -1.79 -5.04
N VAL A 161 13.45 -1.32 -6.27
CA VAL A 161 13.33 -2.17 -7.46
C VAL A 161 14.41 -1.78 -8.47
N THR A 162 15.08 -2.77 -9.08
CA THR A 162 16.03 -2.53 -10.16
C THR A 162 15.31 -2.68 -11.49
N VAL A 163 15.43 -1.67 -12.36
CA VAL A 163 14.82 -1.63 -13.68
C VAL A 163 15.86 -1.51 -14.78
N GLU A 164 15.67 -2.26 -15.85
CA GLU A 164 16.52 -2.26 -17.04
C GLU A 164 15.65 -2.00 -18.28
N PRO A 165 15.31 -0.72 -18.56
CA PRO A 165 14.46 -0.40 -19.70
C PRO A 165 15.17 -0.77 -21.03
N PRO A 166 14.46 -1.34 -22.01
CA PRO A 166 15.06 -1.71 -23.29
C PRO A 166 15.63 -0.47 -24.02
N ALA A 167 16.80 -0.66 -24.64
CA ALA A 167 17.53 0.39 -25.33
C ALA A 167 16.64 1.09 -26.37
N GLY A 168 16.50 2.42 -26.26
CA GLY A 168 15.64 3.24 -27.11
C GLY A 168 14.31 3.67 -26.49
N LEU A 169 13.96 3.20 -25.29
CA LEU A 169 12.83 3.74 -24.51
C LEU A 169 13.15 5.12 -23.91
N PHE A 170 14.44 5.47 -23.79
CA PHE A 170 14.92 6.78 -23.33
C PHE A 170 16.07 7.32 -24.17
N GLU A 171 16.05 8.64 -24.35
CA GLU A 171 17.22 9.48 -24.60
C GLU A 171 17.77 9.88 -23.22
N LYS A 172 19.07 9.67 -22.95
CA LYS A 172 19.70 9.97 -21.65
C LYS A 172 19.62 11.47 -21.35
N VAL A 173 18.58 11.90 -20.64
CA VAL A 173 18.57 13.25 -20.06
C VAL A 173 19.36 13.16 -18.75
N ARG A 174 20.63 13.54 -18.82
CA ARG A 174 21.46 13.77 -17.63
C ARG A 174 20.84 14.98 -16.89
N PRO A 175 20.41 14.85 -15.63
CA PRO A 175 19.94 16.00 -14.86
C PRO A 175 21.09 17.03 -14.76
N THR A 176 20.78 18.31 -14.89
CA THR A 176 21.81 19.34 -14.75
C THR A 176 22.20 19.48 -13.27
N PRO A 177 23.42 19.96 -12.98
CA PRO A 177 23.85 20.19 -11.59
C PRO A 177 22.91 21.12 -10.79
N GLU A 178 22.08 21.92 -11.45
CA GLU A 178 21.09 22.80 -10.80
C GLU A 178 19.90 22.01 -10.24
N GLU A 179 19.38 21.00 -10.95
CA GLU A 179 18.25 20.18 -10.49
C GLU A 179 18.64 19.25 -9.33
N LEU A 180 19.90 18.83 -9.26
CA LEU A 180 20.44 18.05 -8.14
C LEU A 180 20.53 18.86 -6.83
N ALA A 181 20.68 20.19 -6.92
CA ALA A 181 20.76 21.06 -5.75
C ALA A 181 19.38 21.35 -5.12
N GLU A 182 18.29 21.25 -5.89
CA GLU A 182 16.92 21.48 -5.40
C GLU A 182 16.35 20.25 -4.68
N MET A 183 16.92 19.06 -4.90
CA MET A 183 16.51 17.81 -4.25
C MET A 183 17.16 17.61 -2.86
N GLU A 184 18.21 18.34 -2.50
CA GLU A 184 18.81 18.38 -1.15
C GLU A 184 18.13 19.43 -0.23
N GLY A 185 16.81 19.56 -0.36
CA GLY A 185 15.98 20.57 0.30
C GLY A 185 15.14 20.08 1.49
N GLY A 186 15.70 19.24 2.37
CA GLY A 186 15.34 19.19 3.80
C GLY A 186 14.63 17.93 4.35
N PRO A 187 14.55 17.77 5.70
CA PRO A 187 15.18 18.58 6.74
C PRO A 187 16.42 17.89 7.35
N ALA A 188 17.37 18.72 7.78
CA ALA A 188 18.50 18.31 8.59
C ALA A 188 18.03 17.69 9.91
N ALA A 189 18.49 16.47 10.19
CA ALA A 189 18.68 16.01 11.55
C ALA A 189 20.04 16.54 12.01
N ASP A 190 20.06 17.34 13.07
CA ASP A 190 21.18 17.32 14.02
C ASP A 190 20.68 17.71 15.42
N GLU A 191 20.88 16.80 16.35
CA GLU A 191 20.72 16.97 17.79
C GLU A 191 21.78 17.94 18.34
N ALA A 192 21.45 18.79 19.32
CA ALA A 192 22.35 19.00 20.47
C ALA A 192 21.72 19.87 21.58
N VAL A 193 21.94 19.36 22.80
CA VAL A 193 21.74 19.94 24.12
C VAL A 193 22.58 21.21 24.35
N ALA A 194 22.00 22.25 24.97
CA ALA A 194 22.64 23.17 25.92
C ALA A 194 21.56 24.13 26.49
N ALA A 195 21.21 24.01 27.76
CA ALA A 195 21.78 24.77 28.89
C ALA A 195 21.03 26.09 29.15
N ASP A 196 20.20 26.03 30.18
CA ASP A 196 19.64 27.11 30.97
C ASP A 196 20.74 28.07 31.44
N ALA A 197 20.63 29.35 31.07
CA ALA A 197 21.30 30.46 31.73
C ALA A 197 20.48 31.74 31.54
N SER A 198 20.02 32.25 32.66
CA SER A 198 19.43 33.58 32.86
C SER A 198 20.34 34.69 32.37
N GLU A 199 19.77 35.70 31.69
CA GLU A 199 19.96 37.13 32.04
C GLU A 199 19.13 37.98 31.07
N ALA A 200 18.04 38.53 31.59
CA ALA A 200 17.38 39.71 31.07
C ALA A 200 17.31 40.69 32.23
N ASP A 201 17.98 41.84 32.11
CA ASP A 201 17.33 43.14 32.23
C ASP A 201 18.35 44.25 31.89
N GLU A 202 18.28 44.76 30.66
CA GLU A 202 18.78 46.11 30.35
C GLU A 202 17.68 47.11 30.75
N VAL A 203 17.86 47.74 31.92
CA VAL A 203 17.16 48.98 32.28
C VAL A 203 18.03 50.15 31.78
N THR A 204 17.61 50.75 30.67
CA THR A 204 17.95 52.14 30.32
C THR A 204 16.85 53.04 30.85
N GLY A 205 17.19 53.83 31.87
CA GLY A 205 16.35 54.88 32.43
C GLY A 205 17.22 56.03 32.91
N ASP A 206 17.48 56.95 31.99
CA ASP A 206 17.80 58.37 32.13
C ASP A 206 17.76 58.94 33.57
N GLU A 207 18.90 59.42 34.06
CA GLU A 207 18.99 60.37 35.17
C GLU A 207 19.67 61.64 34.64
N GLU A 208 18.86 62.61 34.19
CA GLU A 208 19.29 64.01 34.08
C GLU A 208 19.18 64.71 35.44
N ALA A 209 20.28 65.39 35.77
CA ALA A 209 20.53 66.39 36.81
C ALA A 209 19.47 67.51 36.83
N GLU A 210 19.35 68.42 37.80
CA GLU A 210 20.16 68.89 38.93
C GLU A 210 19.23 69.86 39.71
N ALA A 211 19.60 70.14 40.96
CA ALA A 211 19.27 71.34 41.76
C ALA A 211 17.90 71.45 42.46
#